data_AF-A0A0F9BIW2-F1
#
_entry.id   AF-A0A0F9BIW2-F1
#
_cell.length_a   1.000
_cell.length_b   1.000
_cell.length_c   1.000
_cell.angle_alpha   90.00
_cell.angle_beta   90.00
_cell.angle_gamma   90.00
#
_symmetry.space_group_name_H-M   'P 1'
#
loop_
_entity.id
_entity.type
_entity.pdbx_description
1 polymer ?
#
loop_
_entity_poly.entity_id
_entity_poly.type
_entity_poly.pdbx_seq_one_letter_code
_entity_poly.pdbx_strand_id
1 'polypeptide(L)' 'MRYEDAVENEWIQPKRCGYLAMCCDCGLIHELDFRIYRRHIQFRARRNTRATASARRKMKENLVSPRRVRMEGVSG' A
#
# COMPACT_ATOMS: atom_id res chain seq x y z
N MET A 1 -2.37 -8.80 5.64
CA MET A 1 -1.34 -7.78 5.37
C MET A 1 -2.04 -6.52 4.91
N ARG A 2 -1.81 -5.40 5.60
CA ARG A 2 -2.34 -4.07 5.25
C ARG A 2 -1.18 -3.29 4.62
N TYR A 3 -1.44 -2.62 3.52
CA TYR A 3 -0.54 -1.70 2.83
C TYR A 3 -1.34 -0.44 2.53
N GLU A 4 -0.64 0.68 2.38
CA GLU A 4 -1.25 1.95 1.99
C GLU A 4 -1.14 2.12 0.48
N ASP A 5 -2.23 2.58 -0.13
CA ASP A 5 -2.28 2.94 -1.54
C ASP A 5 -1.75 4.37 -1.65
N ALA A 6 -0.59 4.54 -2.27
CA ALA A 6 -0.05 5.88 -2.50
C ALA A 6 -0.82 6.53 -3.65
N VAL A 7 -1.63 7.54 -3.35
CA VAL A 7 -2.32 8.35 -4.37
C VAL A 7 -1.44 9.53 -4.77
N GLU A 8 -1.55 9.96 -6.02
CA GLU A 8 -0.82 11.12 -6.52
C GLU A 8 -1.12 12.36 -5.67
N ASN A 9 -0.07 13.09 -5.30
CA ASN A 9 -0.12 14.32 -4.48
C ASN A 9 -0.67 14.16 -3.04
N GLU A 10 -0.83 12.94 -2.53
CA GLU A 10 -1.27 12.72 -1.15
C GLU A 10 -0.10 12.73 -0.15
N TRP A 11 -0.28 13.44 0.97
CA TRP A 11 0.65 13.38 2.09
C TRP A 11 0.45 12.09 2.89
N ILE A 12 1.47 11.24 2.91
CA ILE A 12 1.50 10.02 3.71
C ILE A 12 2.42 10.18 4.93
N GLN A 13 2.02 9.61 6.06
CA GLN A 13 2.84 9.57 7.28
C GLN A 13 3.36 8.14 7.50
N PRO A 14 4.54 7.78 6.96
CA PRO A 14 5.00 6.40 6.97
C PRO A 14 5.46 5.95 8.36
N LYS A 15 5.38 4.64 8.58
CA LYS A 15 6.08 3.98 9.69
C LYS A 15 7.59 3.98 9.42
N ARG A 16 8.39 4.16 10.47
CA ARG A 16 9.85 4.21 10.34
C ARG A 16 10.46 2.95 9.71
N CYS A 17 9.95 1.76 10.03
CA CYS A 17 10.42 0.50 9.46
C CYS A 17 9.26 -0.37 8.99
N GLY A 18 9.48 -1.17 7.96
CA GLY A 18 8.51 -2.13 7.43
C GLY A 18 7.25 -1.48 6.87
N TYR A 19 7.33 -0.22 6.41
CA TYR A 19 6.20 0.47 5.80
C TYR A 19 5.89 -0.15 4.44
N LEU A 20 4.65 -0.60 4.24
CA LEU A 20 4.23 -1.24 2.98
C LEU A 20 3.45 -0.24 2.14
N ALA A 21 4.03 0.19 1.03
CA ALA A 21 3.40 1.10 0.07
C ALA A 21 3.16 0.37 -1.25
N MET A 22 1.94 0.44 -1.78
CA MET A 22 1.68 0.03 -3.16
C MET A 22 1.98 1.21 -4.08
N CYS A 23 2.87 1.03 -5.03
CA CYS A 23 3.15 2.04 -6.05
C CYS A 23 2.00 2.06 -7.07
N CYS A 24 1.39 3.22 -7.26
CA CYS A 24 0.28 3.43 -8.19
C CYS A 24 0.64 3.14 -9.65
N ASP A 25 1.89 3.36 -10.05
CA ASP A 25 2.36 3.15 -11.43
C ASP A 25 2.77 1.68 -11.68
N CYS A 26 3.71 1.14 -10.88
CA CYS A 26 4.19 -0.22 -11.13
C CYS A 26 3.27 -1.34 -10.57
N GLY A 27 2.29 -1.01 -9.73
CA GLY A 27 1.38 -1.99 -9.12
C GLY A 27 2.06 -3.03 -8.23
N LEU A 28 3.26 -2.71 -7.73
CA LEU A 28 4.03 -3.55 -6.80
C LEU A 28 3.95 -2.97 -5.39
N ILE A 29 4.04 -3.86 -4.39
CA ILE A 29 4.18 -3.45 -3.00
C ILE A 29 5.66 -3.36 -2.64
N HIS A 30 6.06 -2.18 -2.16
CA HIS A 30 7.38 -1.89 -1.64
C HIS A 30 7.36 -1.89 -0.11
N GLU A 31 8.35 -2.55 0.48
CA GLU A 31 8.69 -2.40 1.88
C GLU A 31 9.75 -1.32 2.03
N LEU A 32 9.39 -0.23 2.71
CA LEU A 32 10.21 0.95 2.93
C LEU A 32 10.68 1.01 4.38
N ASP A 33 11.98 1.27 4.55
CA ASP A 33 12.55 1.63 5.84
C ASP A 33 13.18 3.02 5.74
N PHE A 34 12.93 3.85 6.76
CA PHE A 34 13.36 5.24 6.84
C PHE A 34 14.32 5.43 8.02
N ARG A 35 15.32 6.27 7.84
CA ARG A 35 16.19 6.75 8.92
C ARG A 35 16.61 8.19 8.69
N ILE A 36 16.92 8.89 9.77
CA ILE A 36 17.65 10.16 9.70
C ILE A 36 19.14 9.84 9.75
N TYR A 37 19.88 10.31 8.76
CA TYR A 37 21.33 10.19 8.70
C TYR A 37 21.94 11.53 8.28
N ARG A 38 22.80 12.10 9.12
CA ARG A 38 23.43 13.41 8.90
C ARG A 38 22.43 14.51 8.51
N ARG A 39 21.31 14.61 9.23
CA ARG A 39 20.19 15.56 9.00
C ARG A 39 19.41 15.34 7.69
N HIS A 40 19.69 14.27 6.96
CA HIS A 40 18.92 13.89 5.77
C HIS A 40 18.05 12.67 6.05
N ILE A 41 16.91 12.60 5.36
CA ILE A 41 16.11 11.39 5.30
C ILE A 41 16.80 10.45 4.32
N GLN A 42 17.10 9.25 4.79
CA GLN A 42 17.46 8.13 3.94
C GLN A 42 16.35 7.11 3.99
N PHE A 43 16.07 6.51 2.84
CA PHE A 43 15.17 5.37 2.76
C PHE A 43 15.79 4.26 1.92
N ARG A 44 15.42 3.03 2.24
CA ARG A 44 15.66 1.87 1.37
C ARG A 44 14.33 1.27 0.98
N ALA A 45 14.21 0.87 -0.28
CA ALA A 45 13.03 0.22 -0.80
C ALA A 45 13.37 -1.22 -1.19
N ARG A 46 12.51 -2.16 -0.80
CA ARG A 46 12.60 -3.57 -1.20
C ARG A 46 11.27 -4.01 -1.80
N ARG A 47 11.31 -4.69 -2.96
CA ARG A 47 10.10 -5.26 -3.55
C ARG A 47 9.60 -6.41 -2.68
N ASN A 48 8.36 -6.31 -2.18
CA ASN A 48 7.72 -7.39 -1.42
C ASN A 48 6.83 -8.23 -2.36
N THR A 49 7.42 -9.28 -2.93
CA THR A 49 6.74 -10.16 -3.91
C THR A 49 5.55 -10.90 -3.28
N ARG A 50 5.66 -11.31 -2.01
CA ARG A 50 4.58 -11.96 -1.27
C ARG A 50 3.38 -11.04 -1.07
N ALA A 51 3.62 -9.81 -0.62
CA ALA A 51 2.58 -8.80 -0.47
C ALA A 51 1.92 -8.51 -1.82
N THR A 52 2.72 -8.30 -2.86
CA THR A 52 2.25 -8.03 -4.24
C THR A 52 1.33 -9.14 -4.74
N ALA A 53 1.71 -10.41 -4.59
CA ALA A 53 0.88 -11.55 -4.98
C ALA A 53 -0.43 -11.58 -4.18
N SER A 54 -0.40 -11.25 -2.88
CA SER A 54 -1.61 -11.17 -2.06
C SER A 54 -2.53 -10.03 -2.50
N ALA A 55 -2.00 -8.87 -2.86
CA ALA A 55 -2.77 -7.72 -3.34
C ALA A 55 -3.45 -8.03 -4.67
N ARG A 56 -2.71 -8.60 -5.62
CA ARG A 56 -3.23 -9.02 -6.93
C ARG A 56 -4.37 -10.04 -6.81
N ARG A 57 -4.25 -11.01 -5.89
CA ARG A 57 -5.32 -11.98 -5.64
C ARG A 57 -6.59 -11.31 -5.13
N LYS A 58 -6.48 -10.39 -4.18
CA LYS A 58 -7.62 -9.62 -3.66
C LYS A 58 -8.27 -8.75 -4.73
N MET A 59 -7.48 -8.05 -5.54
CA MET A 59 -7.99 -7.28 -6.68
C MET A 59 -8.74 -8.17 -7.67
N LYS A 60 -8.19 -9.35 -8.01
CA LYS A 60 -8.86 -10.32 -8.88
C LYS A 60 -10.16 -10.84 -8.27
N GLU A 61 -10.16 -11.17 -6.98
CA GLU A 61 -11.37 -11.63 -6.27
C GLU A 61 -12.47 -10.55 -6.28
N ASN A 62 -12.11 -9.29 -6.06
CA ASN A 62 -13.04 -8.16 -6.14
C ASN A 62 -13.58 -7.92 -7.56
N LEU A 63 -12.77 -8.16 -8.60
CA LEU A 63 -13.21 -8.05 -10.01
C LEU A 63 -14.10 -9.21 -10.46
N VAL A 64 -13.90 -10.41 -9.91
CA VAL A 64 -14.60 -11.65 -10.34
C VAL A 64 -15.87 -11.91 -9.51
N SER A 65 -16.02 -11.28 -8.33
CA SER A 65 -17.23 -11.37 -7.50
C SER A 65 -17.65 -9.99 -6.94
N PRO A 66 -18.42 -9.19 -7.71
CA PRO A 66 -18.89 -7.87 -7.25
C PRO A 66 -19.90 -7.93 -6.08
N ARG A 67 -20.28 -9.12 -5.60
CA ARG A 67 -21.38 -9.32 -4.63
C ARG A 67 -21.05 -8.93 -3.17
N ARG A 68 -19.99 -8.16 -2.91
CA ARG A 68 -19.60 -7.76 -1.55
C ARG A 68 -19.32 -6.26 -1.37
N VAL A 69 -19.85 -5.41 -2.24
CA VAL A 69 -19.83 -3.94 -2.06
C VAL A 69 -21.27 -3.41 -2.07
N ARG A 70 -22.08 -3.81 -1.09
CA ARG A 70 -23.31 -3.08 -0.72
C ARG A 70 -23.54 -3.17 0.78
N MET A 71 -23.76 -1.98 1.34
CA MET A 71 -24.32 -1.65 2.67
C MET A 71 -23.38 -1.73 3.87
N GLU A 72 -22.65 -0.64 4.14
CA GLU A 72 -22.71 0.10 5.42
C GLU A 72 -22.44 1.59 5.15
N GLY A 73 -23.39 2.48 5.49
CA GLY A 73 -23.11 3.92 5.64
C GLY A 73 -23.86 4.92 4.74
N VAL A 74 -25.19 4.85 4.65
CA VAL A 74 -26.02 6.07 4.43
C VAL A 74 -27.07 6.14 5.54
N SER A 75 -26.79 7.00 6.51
CA SER A 75 -27.74 7.68 7.40
C SER A 75 -26.93 8.88 7.92
N GLY A 76 -27.32 10.13 7.66
CA GLY A 76 -28.66 10.66 7.91
C GLY A 76 -28.68 11.13 9.34
#